data_AF-A0A965YAU2-F1
#
_entry.id   AF-A0A965YAU2-F1
#
_cell.length_a   1.000
_cell.length_b   1.000
_cell.length_c   1.000
_cell.angle_alpha   90.00
_cell.angle_beta   90.00
_cell.angle_gamma   90.00
#
_symmetry.space_group_name_H-M   'P 1'
#
loop_
_entity.id
_entity.type
_entity.pdbx_description
1 polymer ?
#
loop_
_entity_poly.entity_id
_entity_poly.type
_entity_poly.pdbx_seq_one_letter_code
_entity_poly.pdbx_strand_id
1 'polypeptide(L)'
;MEKLVVELCMGSSCFARGNAQTLAALETFLKEEGLGERVELVGHLCLGSCSKGPNLRIGETTYSGLDAACVIDLVRSALKDQGAMV
;
A
#
# COMPACT_ATOMS: atom_id res chain seq x y z
N MET A 1 -7.10 -17.09 8.01
CA MET A 1 -5.85 -16.38 7.72
C MET A 1 -6.27 -15.00 7.27
N GLU A 2 -6.06 -13.99 8.11
CA GLU A 2 -6.42 -12.61 7.76
C GLU A 2 -5.19 -12.01 7.06
N LYS A 3 -5.35 -11.62 5.79
CA LYS A 3 -4.29 -10.97 5.02
C LYS A 3 -4.29 -9.48 5.32
N LEU A 4 -3.12 -8.86 5.28
CA LEU A 4 -3.02 -7.41 5.31
C LEU A 4 -3.49 -6.85 3.95
N VAL A 5 -4.63 -6.16 3.95
CA VAL A 5 -5.16 -5.52 2.75
C VAL A 5 -4.53 -4.14 2.57
N VAL A 6 -3.89 -3.93 1.43
CA VAL A 6 -3.24 -2.68 1.02
C VAL A 6 -3.95 -2.15 -0.23
N GLU A 7 -4.68 -1.06 -0.05
CA GLU A 7 -5.51 -0.44 -1.08
C GLU A 7 -4.83 0.78 -1.69
N LEU A 8 -4.46 0.74 -2.97
CA LEU A 8 -3.85 1.87 -3.67
C LEU A 8 -4.90 2.63 -4.48
N CYS A 9 -4.90 3.97 -4.37
CA CYS A 9 -5.80 4.81 -5.17
C CYS A 9 -5.37 4.83 -6.64
N MET A 10 -6.08 4.10 -7.49
CA MET A 10 -5.86 3.99 -8.94
C MET A 10 -6.51 5.13 -9.74
N GLY A 11 -7.00 6.17 -9.08
CA GLY A 11 -7.55 7.35 -9.74
C GLY A 11 -6.50 8.10 -10.57
N SER A 12 -6.93 8.74 -11.66
CA SER A 12 -6.06 9.46 -12.61
C SER A 12 -5.10 10.45 -11.95
N SER A 13 -5.55 11.17 -10.90
CA SER A 13 -4.70 12.10 -10.15
C SER A 13 -3.60 11.42 -9.35
N CYS A 14 -3.83 10.22 -8.79
CA CYS A 14 -2.80 9.46 -8.08
C CYS A 14 -1.88 8.73 -9.06
N PHE A 15 -2.42 8.26 -10.18
CA PHE A 15 -1.64 7.68 -11.28
C PHE A 15 -0.62 8.69 -11.83
N ALA A 16 -1.05 9.92 -12.15
CA ALA A 16 -0.16 10.99 -12.64
C ALA A 16 0.92 11.39 -11.61
N ARG A 17 0.75 11.04 -10.34
CA ARG A 17 1.69 11.33 -9.25
C ARG A 17 2.62 10.15 -8.91
N GLY A 18 2.59 9.07 -9.69
CA GLY A 18 3.54 7.97 -9.56
C GLY A 18 3.03 6.73 -8.85
N ASN A 19 1.70 6.58 -8.62
CA ASN A 19 1.12 5.34 -8.06
C ASN A 19 1.66 4.09 -8.77
N ALA A 20 1.77 4.11 -10.10
CA ALA A 20 2.16 2.92 -10.87
C ALA A 20 3.55 2.42 -10.48
N GLN A 21 4.47 3.34 -10.16
CA GLN A 21 5.81 3.01 -9.68
C GLN A 21 5.74 2.40 -8.28
N THR A 22 4.90 2.95 -7.40
CA THR A 22 4.63 2.39 -6.07
C THR A 22 4.08 0.98 -6.15
N LEU A 23 3.11 0.73 -7.04
CA LEU A 23 2.51 -0.60 -7.23
C LEU A 23 3.57 -1.62 -7.68
N ALA A 24 4.35 -1.30 -8.71
CA ALA A 24 5.39 -2.19 -9.22
C ALA A 24 6.49 -2.48 -8.17
N ALA A 25 6.88 -1.46 -7.40
CA ALA A 25 7.84 -1.62 -6.30
C ALA A 25 7.29 -2.52 -5.18
N LEU A 26 6.00 -2.36 -4.83
CA LEU A 26 5.32 -3.22 -3.88
C LEU A 26 5.24 -4.67 -4.36
N GLU A 27 4.82 -4.91 -5.59
CA GLU A 27 4.73 -6.26 -6.16
C GLU A 27 6.09 -6.97 -6.15
N THR A 28 7.15 -6.23 -6.49
CA THR A 28 8.53 -6.75 -6.46
C THR A 28 8.94 -7.08 -5.03
N PHE A 29 8.76 -6.16 -4.09
CA PHE A 29 9.06 -6.35 -2.67
C PHE A 29 8.32 -7.56 -2.08
N LEU A 30 7.01 -7.69 -2.31
CA LEU A 30 6.21 -8.81 -1.80
C LEU A 30 6.66 -10.15 -2.38
N LYS A 31 7.12 -10.17 -3.63
CA LYS A 31 7.64 -11.37 -4.28
C LYS A 31 9.02 -11.75 -3.73
N GLU A 32 9.92 -10.79 -3.56
CA GLU A 32 11.27 -11.01 -3.03
C GLU A 32 11.24 -11.52 -1.58
N GLU A 33 10.35 -10.96 -0.75
CA GLU A 33 10.21 -11.34 0.66
C GLU A 33 9.28 -12.55 0.89
N GLY A 34 8.65 -13.08 -0.16
CA GLY A 34 7.67 -14.18 -0.05
C GLY A 34 6.40 -13.81 0.73
N LEU A 35 6.01 -12.54 0.73
CA LEU A 35 4.88 -12.00 1.50
C LEU A 35 3.55 -12.01 0.74
N GLY A 36 3.52 -12.51 -0.50
CA GLY A 36 2.31 -12.53 -1.34
C GLY A 36 1.12 -13.32 -0.74
N GLU A 37 1.37 -14.25 0.18
CA GLU A 37 0.29 -14.93 0.92
C GLU A 37 -0.21 -14.16 2.13
N ARG A 38 0.58 -13.18 2.63
CA ARG A 38 0.27 -12.36 3.81
C ARG A 38 -0.31 -10.99 3.45
N VAL A 39 -0.01 -10.47 2.27
CA VAL A 39 -0.45 -9.15 1.81
C VAL A 39 -1.33 -9.30 0.58
N GLU A 40 -2.45 -8.59 0.57
CA GLU A 40 -3.34 -8.48 -0.57
C GLU A 40 -3.31 -7.04 -1.10
N LEU A 41 -2.85 -6.86 -2.34
CA LEU A 41 -2.87 -5.57 -3.02
C LEU A 41 -4.20 -5.39 -3.75
N VAL A 42 -4.91 -4.31 -3.42
CA VAL A 42 -6.22 -4.01 -4.01
C VAL A 42 -6.19 -2.62 -4.63
N GLY A 43 -6.75 -2.49 -5.83
CA GLY A 43 -6.99 -1.18 -6.44
C GLY A 43 -8.24 -0.54 -5.82
N HIS A 44 -8.10 0.67 -5.30
CA HIS A 44 -9.22 1.48 -4.83
C HIS A 44 -9.40 2.72 -5.70
N LEU A 45 -10.61 3.27 -5.73
CA LEU A 45 -10.89 4.55 -6.39
C LEU A 45 -10.57 5.73 -5.45
N CYS A 46 -11.27 6.85 -5.57
CA CYS A 46 -10.94 8.07 -4.86
C CYS A 46 -11.06 7.91 -3.33
N LEU A 47 -9.94 8.08 -2.63
CA LEU A 47 -9.88 8.16 -1.16
C LEU A 47 -10.17 9.58 -0.62
N GLY A 48 -10.78 10.46 -1.43
CA GLY A 48 -11.16 11.82 -1.05
C GLY A 48 -10.02 12.84 -0.89
N SER A 49 -8.75 12.42 -1.01
CA SER A 49 -7.57 13.26 -0.77
C SER A 49 -6.65 13.41 -1.99
N CYS A 50 -7.21 13.53 -3.20
CA CYS A 50 -6.44 13.59 -4.46
C CYS A 50 -5.39 14.71 -4.51
N SER A 51 -5.62 15.83 -3.81
CA SER A 51 -4.68 16.95 -3.71
C SER A 51 -3.38 16.60 -2.98
N LYS A 52 -3.41 15.59 -2.10
CA LYS A 52 -2.27 15.08 -1.34
C LYS A 52 -1.75 13.74 -1.88
N GLY A 53 -2.19 13.32 -3.07
CA GLY A 53 -1.81 12.01 -3.62
C GLY A 53 -0.29 11.88 -3.86
N PRO A 54 0.24 10.64 -4.00
CA PRO A 54 -0.48 9.36 -4.03
C PRO A 54 -1.11 9.00 -2.68
N ASN A 55 -2.27 8.34 -2.71
CA ASN A 55 -2.99 7.91 -1.50
C ASN A 55 -3.05 6.38 -1.46
N LEU A 56 -2.87 5.80 -0.29
CA LEU A 56 -3.17 4.39 -0.03
C LEU A 56 -3.91 4.22 1.30
N ARG A 57 -4.47 3.03 1.49
CA ARG A 57 -5.05 2.58 2.75
C ARG A 57 -4.48 1.22 3.14
N ILE A 58 -4.07 1.06 4.39
CA ILE A 58 -3.63 -0.22 4.96
C ILE A 58 -4.61 -0.55 6.08
N GLY A 59 -5.40 -1.60 5.92
CA GLY A 59 -6.53 -1.89 6.80
C GLY A 59 -7.51 -0.71 6.85
N GLU A 60 -7.66 -0.08 8.02
CA GLU A 60 -8.53 1.08 8.21
C GLU A 60 -7.80 2.43 8.12
N THR A 61 -6.46 2.44 8.05
CA THR A 61 -5.67 3.67 8.10
C THR A 61 -5.33 4.16 6.70
N THR A 62 -5.67 5.42 6.39
CA THR A 62 -5.35 6.07 5.11
C THR A 62 -4.10 6.92 5.23
N TYR A 63 -3.23 6.81 4.24
CA TYR A 63 -1.99 7.56 4.13
C TYR A 63 -1.93 8.32 2.80
N SER A 64 -1.30 9.50 2.81
CA SER A 64 -1.24 10.41 1.66
C SER A 64 0.15 11.00 1.49
N GLY A 65 0.55 11.29 0.25
CA GLY A 65 1.79 11.98 -0.07
C GLY A 65 3.01 11.08 0.01
N LEU A 66 2.82 9.80 -0.29
CA LEU A 66 3.83 8.78 -0.09
C LEU A 66 4.55 8.43 -1.39
N ASP A 67 5.84 8.14 -1.26
CA ASP A 67 6.66 7.54 -2.30
C ASP A 67 6.73 6.01 -2.12
N ALA A 68 7.32 5.32 -3.10
CA ALA A 68 7.44 3.86 -3.09
C ALA A 68 8.18 3.32 -1.86
N ALA A 69 9.24 4.00 -1.40
CA ALA A 69 10.03 3.56 -0.25
C ALA A 69 9.22 3.64 1.04
N CYS A 70 8.52 4.75 1.26
CA CYS A 70 7.69 4.97 2.43
C CYS A 70 6.54 3.96 2.50
N VAL A 71 5.92 3.62 1.36
CA VAL A 71 4.88 2.58 1.32
C VAL A 71 5.42 1.19 1.70
N ILE A 72 6.60 0.82 1.21
CA ILE A 72 7.23 -0.45 1.56
C ILE A 72 7.50 -0.53 3.07
N ASP A 73 8.03 0.54 3.66
CA ASP A 73 8.29 0.57 5.10
C ASP A 73 6.99 0.52 5.94
N LEU A 74 5.92 1.18 5.49
CA LEU A 74 4.61 1.09 6.13
C LEU A 74 4.05 -0.33 6.10
N VAL A 75 4.11 -1.01 4.94
CA VAL A 75 3.65 -2.41 4.83
C VAL A 75 4.50 -3.33 5.70
N ARG A 76 5.83 -3.15 5.71
CA ARG A 76 6.73 -3.90 6.59
C ARG A 76 6.39 -3.69 8.06
N SER A 77 6.11 -2.45 8.48
CA SER A 77 5.74 -2.15 9.88
C SER A 77 4.40 -2.78 10.23
N ALA A 78 3.38 -2.62 9.39
CA ALA A 78 2.05 -3.20 9.62
C ALA A 78 2.08 -4.73 9.72
N LEU A 79 2.94 -5.40 8.93
CA LEU A 79 3.14 -6.85 9.00
C LEU A 79 3.85 -7.31 10.28
N LYS A 80 4.71 -6.48 10.87
CA LYS A 80 5.34 -6.76 12.17
C LYS A 80 4.35 -6.60 13.31
N ASP A 81 3.52 -5.55 13.25
CA ASP A 81 2.50 -5.29 14.27
C ASP A 81 1.44 -6.40 14.30
N GLN A 82 1.02 -6.92 13.14
CA GLN A 82 0.15 -8.10 13.07
C GLN A 82 0.80 -9.41 13.56
N GLY A 83 2.14 -9.46 13.62
CA GLY A 83 2.88 -10.61 14.17
C GLY A 83 3.20 -10.50 15.66
N ALA A 84 3.04 -9.32 16.26
CA ALA A 84 3.35 -9.04 17.66
C ALA A 84 2.13 -9.16 18.59
N MET A 85 0.93 -9.34 18.04
CA MET A 85 -0.27 -9.67 18.82
C MET A 85 -0.39 -11.19 18.96
N VAL A 86 0.53 -11.78 19.73
CA VAL A 86 0.43 -13.15 20.25
C VAL A 86 0.12 -13.13 21.74
#